data_AF-A0A518BHG0-F1
#
_entry.id   AF-A0A518BHG0-F1
#
_cell.length_a   1.000
_cell.length_b   1.000
_cell.length_c   1.000
_cell.angle_alpha   90.00
_cell.angle_beta   90.00
_cell.angle_gamma   90.00
#
_symmetry.space_group_name_H-M   'P 1'
#
loop_
_entity.id
_entity.type
_entity.pdbx_description
1 polymer ?
#
loop_
_entity_poly.entity_id
_entity_poly.type
_entity_poly.pdbx_seq_one_letter_code
_entity_poly.pdbx_strand_id
1 'polypeptide(L)' 'MPNRAEPNHARPTRAVDYVAWTGALVLVALHLDFWRTAQPRLIAGLVPEELAWRLAWMVLATAYLFWFTARVWREREGKA' A
#
# COMPACT_ATOMS: atom_id res chain seq x y z
N MET A 1 24.99 42.69 9.94
CA MET A 1 23.63 42.67 9.35
C MET A 1 23.12 41.24 9.39
N PRO A 2 22.05 40.92 10.16
CA PRO A 2 21.50 39.57 10.19
C PRO A 2 20.68 39.33 8.92
N ASN A 3 21.17 38.46 8.04
CA ASN A 3 20.40 37.99 6.89
C ASN A 3 19.37 36.96 7.41
N ARG A 4 18.09 37.30 7.31
CA ARG A 4 16.97 36.39 7.59
C ARG A 4 17.04 35.25 6.58
N ALA A 5 17.52 34.08 7.02
CA ALA A 5 17.19 32.85 6.34
C ALA A 5 15.70 32.59 6.58
N GLU A 6 14.88 32.84 5.57
CA GLU A 6 13.49 32.40 5.56
C GLU A 6 13.44 30.88 5.82
N PRO A 7 12.56 30.39 6.70
CA PRO A 7 12.34 28.96 6.84
C PRO A 7 11.77 28.44 5.52
N ASN A 8 12.61 27.76 4.75
CA ASN A 8 12.22 27.05 3.53
C ASN A 8 11.06 26.11 3.88
N HIS A 9 9.85 26.48 3.46
CA HIS A 9 8.65 25.68 3.65
C HIS A 9 8.82 24.36 2.89
N ALA A 10 9.31 23.34 3.59
CA ALA A 10 9.30 21.96 3.15
C ALA A 10 7.86 21.60 2.78
N ARG A 11 7.56 21.63 1.47
CA ARG A 11 6.24 21.30 0.93
C ARG A 11 5.89 19.84 1.27
N PRO A 12 4.61 19.54 1.47
CA PRO A 12 4.16 18.50 2.39
C PRO A 12 4.46 17.10 1.86
N THR A 13 5.43 16.42 2.48
CA THR A 13 5.66 14.97 2.37
C THR A 13 4.53 14.15 3.02
N ARG A 14 3.69 14.78 3.86
CA ARG A 14 2.61 14.11 4.58
C ARG A 14 1.61 13.38 3.68
N ALA A 15 1.29 13.93 2.51
CA ALA A 15 0.30 13.31 1.62
C ALA A 15 0.76 11.92 1.12
N VAL A 16 2.04 11.78 0.78
CA VAL A 16 2.63 10.50 0.34
C VAL A 16 2.68 9.51 1.49
N ASP A 17 3.02 9.98 2.70
CA ASP A 17 3.03 9.14 3.90
C ASP A 17 1.61 8.66 4.28
N TYR A 18 0.58 9.50 4.12
CA TYR A 18 -0.81 9.09 4.33
C TYR A 18 -1.28 8.06 3.28
N VAL A 19 -0.94 8.24 2.00
CA VAL A 19 -1.26 7.25 0.95
C VAL A 19 -0.57 5.92 1.24
N ALA A 20 0.69 5.94 1.68
CA ALA A 20 1.44 4.75 2.04
C ALA A 20 0.83 3.99 3.24
N TRP A 21 0.43 4.72 4.27
CA TRP A 21 -0.20 4.13 5.45
C TRP A 21 -1.61 3.63 5.19
N THR A 22 -2.41 4.39 4.45
CA THR A 22 -3.77 4.00 4.10
C THR A 22 -3.79 2.78 3.20
N GLY A 23 -2.91 2.71 2.19
CA GLY A 23 -2.76 1.52 1.35
C GLY A 23 -2.33 0.28 2.14
N ALA A 24 -1.38 0.43 3.08
CA ALA A 24 -0.96 -0.66 3.96
C ALA A 24 -2.10 -1.15 4.88
N LEU A 25 -2.87 -0.23 5.47
CA LEU A 25 -4.02 -0.56 6.30
C LEU A 25 -5.12 -1.28 5.52
N VAL A 26 -5.39 -0.84 4.29
CA VAL A 26 -6.36 -1.51 3.39
C VAL A 26 -5.90 -2.94 3.07
N LEU A 27 -4.61 -3.14 2.79
CA LEU A 27 -4.04 -4.47 2.54
C LEU A 27 -4.14 -5.40 3.74
N VAL A 28 -3.93 -4.88 4.95
CA VAL A 28 -4.09 -5.63 6.20
C VAL A 28 -5.57 -5.96 6.46
N ALA A 29 -6.47 -4.99 6.29
CA ALA A 29 -7.91 -5.22 6.44
C ALA A 29 -8.42 -6.26 5.44
N LEU A 30 -7.94 -6.20 4.19
CA LEU A 30 -8.25 -7.16 3.14
C LEU A 30 -7.68 -8.56 3.45
N HIS A 31 -6.50 -8.63 4.06
CA HIS A 31 -5.89 -9.88 4.49
C HIS A 31 -6.70 -10.59 5.57
N LEU A 32 -7.23 -9.83 6.53
CA LEU A 32 -7.96 -10.37 7.67
C LEU A 32 -9.34 -10.92 7.27
N ASP A 33 -9.86 -10.53 6.10
CA ASP A 33 -11.09 -11.02 5.49
C ASP A 33 -12.26 -11.21 6.48
N PHE A 34 -12.34 -10.35 7.51
CA PHE A 34 -13.19 -10.63 8.69
C PHE A 34 -14.69 -10.64 8.35
N TRP A 35 -15.06 -10.04 7.21
CA TRP A 35 -16.43 -9.89 6.76
C TRP A 35 -16.95 -11.08 5.94
N ARG A 36 -16.09 -12.00 5.51
CA ARG A 36 -16.49 -13.06 4.58
C ARG A 36 -16.84 -14.34 5.34
N THR A 37 -18.05 -14.85 5.12
CA THR A 37 -18.43 -16.18 5.57
C THR A 37 -17.73 -17.20 4.66
N ALA A 38 -16.95 -18.11 5.25
CA ALA A 38 -16.21 -19.16 4.54
C ALA A 38 -17.18 -20.18 3.93
N GLN A 39 -17.85 -19.82 2.84
CA GLN A 39 -18.62 -20.76 2.04
C GLN A 39 -17.69 -21.41 1.01
N PRO A 40 -17.62 -22.75 0.97
CA PRO A 40 -16.81 -23.44 -0.02
C PRO A 40 -17.48 -23.33 -1.39
N ARG A 41 -17.15 -22.27 -2.12
CA ARG A 41 -17.47 -22.13 -3.54
C ARG A 41 -16.23 -22.46 -4.37
N LEU A 42 -16.42 -23.23 -5.43
CA LEU A 42 -15.39 -23.46 -6.44
C LEU A 42 -15.58 -22.47 -7.59
N ILE A 43 -14.50 -21.78 -7.96
CA ILE A 43 -14.44 -20.98 -9.18
C ILE A 43 -14.19 -21.95 -10.34
N ALA A 44 -15.12 -21.96 -11.30
CA ALA A 44 -15.05 -22.80 -12.52
C ALA A 44 -14.83 -24.30 -12.27
N GLY A 45 -15.15 -24.80 -11.06
CA GLY A 45 -14.95 -26.20 -10.68
C GLY A 45 -13.49 -26.63 -10.50
N LEU A 46 -12.51 -25.74 -10.66
CA LEU A 46 -11.08 -26.08 -10.55
C LEU A 46 -10.43 -25.58 -9.25
N VAL A 47 -10.77 -24.38 -8.80
CA VAL A 47 -10.03 -23.72 -7.71
C VAL A 47 -10.99 -23.26 -6.62
N PRO A 48 -10.71 -23.53 -5.34
CA PRO A 48 -11.48 -22.94 -4.24
C PRO A 48 -11.42 -21.41 -4.32
N GLU A 49 -12.58 -20.76 -4.19
CA GLU A 49 -12.69 -19.30 -4.21
C GLU A 49 -11.78 -18.65 -3.16
N GLU A 50 -11.62 -19.31 -2.01
CA GLU A 50 -10.69 -18.94 -0.96
C GLU A 50 -9.23 -18.88 -1.42
N LEU A 51 -8.78 -19.85 -2.23
CA LEU A 51 -7.41 -19.87 -2.74
C LEU A 51 -7.19 -18.74 -3.75
N ALA A 52 -8.16 -18.52 -4.63
CA ALA A 52 -8.11 -17.43 -5.61
C ALA A 52 -8.08 -16.06 -4.93
N TRP A 53 -8.84 -15.89 -3.85
CA TRP A 53 -8.85 -14.67 -3.05
C TRP A 53 -7.49 -14.41 -2.39
N ARG A 54 -6.91 -15.43 -1.77
CA ARG A 54 -5.57 -15.34 -1.16
C ARG A 54 -4.50 -14.99 -2.19
N LEU A 55 -4.57 -15.60 -3.38
CA LEU A 55 -3.67 -15.29 -4.50
C LEU A 55 -3.84 -13.86 -4.99
N ALA A 56 -5.08 -13.40 -5.16
CA ALA A 56 -5.36 -12.03 -5.56
C ALA A 56 -4.81 -11.02 -4.54
N TRP A 57 -5.01 -11.28 -3.25
CA TRP A 57 -4.42 -10.48 -2.17
C TRP A 57 -2.89 -10.47 -2.22
N MET A 58 -2.24 -11.62 -2.39
CA MET A 58 -0.78 -11.70 -2.47
C MET A 58 -0.24 -10.86 -3.63
N VAL A 59 -0.86 -10.97 -4.81
CA VAL A 59 -0.49 -10.19 -5.98
C VAL A 59 -0.67 -8.69 -5.72
N LEU A 60 -1.78 -8.29 -5.10
CA LEU A 60 -2.04 -6.90 -4.76
C LEU A 60 -1.00 -6.35 -3.77
N ALA A 61 -0.66 -7.13 -2.74
CA ALA A 61 0.35 -6.78 -1.76
C ALA A 61 1.74 -6.62 -2.39
N THR A 62 2.12 -7.55 -3.27
CA THR A 62 3.40 -7.48 -4.00
C THR A 62 3.44 -6.28 -4.94
N ALA A 63 2.37 -6.04 -5.70
CA ALA A 63 2.29 -4.90 -6.61
C ALA A 63 2.36 -3.57 -5.84
N TYR A 64 1.69 -3.49 -4.69
CA TYR A 64 1.75 -2.33 -3.80
C TYR A 64 3.16 -2.10 -3.25
N LEU A 65 3.81 -3.17 -2.78
CA LEU A 65 5.18 -3.08 -2.28
C LEU A 65 6.16 -2.64 -3.38
N PHE A 66 6.03 -3.19 -4.58
CA PHE A 66 6.84 -2.81 -5.74
C PHE A 66 6.62 -1.34 -6.12
N TRP A 67 5.37 -0.88 -6.13
CA TRP A 67 5.06 0.52 -6.37
C TRP A 67 5.65 1.43 -5.28
N PHE A 68 5.51 1.03 -4.00
CA PHE A 68 6.02 1.77 -2.86
C PHE A 68 7.55 1.92 -2.91
N THR A 69 8.27 0.83 -3.17
CA THR A 69 9.74 0.87 -3.30
C THR A 69 10.18 1.62 -4.55
N ALA A 70 9.50 1.47 -5.68
CA ALA A 70 9.89 2.14 -6.92
C ALA A 70 9.61 3.66 -6.92
N ARG A 71 8.51 4.10 -6.29
CA ARG A 71 8.07 5.51 -6.31
C ARG A 71 8.37 6.23 -5.01
N VAL A 72 7.88 5.70 -3.88
CA VAL A 72 7.93 6.42 -2.59
C VAL A 72 9.34 6.41 -2.00
N TRP A 73 10.03 5.27 -2.06
CA TRP A 73 11.41 5.18 -1.54
C TRP A 73 12.39 6.02 -2.38
N ARG A 74 12.28 5.95 -3.71
CA ARG A 74 13.17 6.69 -4.63
C ARG A 74 12.99 8.21 -4.55
N GLU A 75 11.78 8.69 -4.29
CA GLU A 75 11.51 10.12 -4.07
C GLU A 75 12.09 10.65 -2.75
N ARG A 76 12.34 9.78 -1.76
CA ARG A 76 13.00 10.15 -0.51
C ARG A 76 14.52 10.24 -0.66
N GLU A 77 15.14 9.35 -1.43
CA GLU A 77 16.60 9.36 -1.66
C GLU A 77 17.05 10.49 -2.60
N GLY A 78 16.27 10.81 -3.64
CA GLY A 78 16.61 11.89 -4.58
C GLY A 78 16.50 13.31 -4.02
N LYS A 79 16.12 13.46 -2.74
CA LYS A 79 15.99 14.74 -2.03
C LYS A 79 16.95 14.87 -0.83
N ALA A 80 17.88 13.92 -0.66
CA ALA A 80 18.92 13.95 0.37
C ALA A 80 20.18 14.68 -0.13
#